data_AF-A0A944TNF0-F1
#
_entry.id   AF-A0A944TNF0-F1
#
_cell.length_a   1.000
_cell.length_b   1.000
_cell.length_c   1.000
_cell.angle_alpha   90.00
_cell.angle_beta   90.00
_cell.angle_gamma   90.00
#
_symmetry.space_group_name_H-M   'P 1'
#
loop_
_entity.id
_entity.type
_entity.pdbx_description
1 polymer ?
#
loop_
_entity_poly.entity_id
_entity_poly.type
_entity_poly.pdbx_seq_one_letter_code
_entity_poly.pdbx_strand_id
1 'polypeptide(L)'
;MVERKYYTPLVRQTIYYLLYHGAVAILLLLLISVIAFIHFLLKHRLAVIDEWVFDRGWEIMSLCKLLGAYVLVKFINLGMNTRNPLRDVITKGWYFPRREILVIILFLFIFAIFLGRPTSSLQISVDFFKTLVSFLGIFILYATDLFIIRALDYRFPLNKYSRRIRLVLFPLCFFAFTKIFQNAKFINYFIIYNFLLLLYLVEWKQRKSWSLPVALLVGFICPIGAFFGLDPLWGSEFSFWRLASEIGWQEYFALCAVSMGYIYYKTKPE
;
A
#
# COMPACT_ATOMS: atom_id res chain seq x y z
N MET A 1 -19.37 39.89 -0.86
CA MET A 1 -18.55 38.74 -1.30
C MET A 1 -18.08 38.02 -0.05
N VAL A 2 -18.64 36.86 0.26
CA VAL A 2 -18.15 36.03 1.37
C VAL A 2 -16.83 35.43 0.91
N GLU A 3 -15.73 35.78 1.58
CA GLU A 3 -14.46 35.08 1.44
C GLU A 3 -14.71 33.60 1.76
N ARG A 4 -14.91 32.77 0.74
CA ARG A 4 -14.83 31.33 0.91
C ARG A 4 -13.40 31.07 1.35
N LYS A 5 -13.17 30.78 2.64
CA LYS A 5 -11.91 30.26 3.14
C LYS A 5 -11.51 29.08 2.25
N TYR A 6 -10.64 29.31 1.28
CA TYR A 6 -10.19 28.27 0.38
C TYR A 6 -9.34 27.32 1.23
N TYR A 7 -9.89 26.15 1.58
CA TYR A 7 -9.11 25.08 2.18
C TYR A 7 -7.85 24.87 1.36
N THR A 8 -6.69 24.81 2.04
CA THR A 8 -5.40 24.60 1.37
C THR A 8 -5.45 23.29 0.56
N PRO A 9 -4.73 23.19 -0.57
CA PRO A 9 -4.71 21.97 -1.38
C PRO A 9 -4.40 20.71 -0.56
N LEU A 10 -3.53 20.80 0.44
CA LEU A 10 -3.21 19.70 1.36
C LEU A 10 -4.40 19.23 2.17
N VAL A 11 -5.17 20.15 2.76
CA VAL A 11 -6.37 19.82 3.54
C VAL A 11 -7.39 19.12 2.63
N ARG A 12 -7.59 19.59 1.41
CA ARG A 12 -8.47 18.93 0.44
C ARG A 12 -7.99 17.51 0.12
N GLN A 13 -6.72 17.33 -0.23
CA GLN A 13 -6.17 15.99 -0.48
C GLN A 13 -6.35 15.07 0.72
N THR A 14 -6.10 15.57 1.94
CA THR A 14 -6.28 14.81 3.18
C THR A 14 -7.72 14.38 3.36
N ILE A 15 -8.69 15.30 3.21
CA ILE A 15 -10.11 14.98 3.32
C ILE A 15 -10.51 13.90 2.30
N TYR A 16 -10.14 14.04 1.03
CA TYR A 16 -10.46 13.02 0.03
C TYR A 16 -9.79 11.67 0.30
N TYR A 17 -8.56 11.68 0.82
CA TYR A 17 -7.85 10.46 1.18
C TYR A 17 -8.49 9.77 2.39
N LEU A 18 -8.96 10.52 3.38
CA LEU A 18 -9.73 9.99 4.50
C LEU A 18 -11.10 9.47 4.04
N LEU A 19 -11.79 10.18 3.13
CA LEU A 19 -13.05 9.73 2.54
C LEU A 19 -12.88 8.43 1.75
N TYR A 20 -11.77 8.29 1.01
CA TYR A 20 -11.43 7.04 0.33
C TYR A 20 -11.34 5.88 1.30
N HIS A 21 -10.53 6.01 2.35
CA HIS A 21 -10.41 4.95 3.34
C HIS A 21 -11.70 4.70 4.13
N GLY A 22 -12.47 5.75 4.41
CA GLY A 22 -13.81 5.63 5.00
C GLY A 22 -14.76 4.84 4.11
N ALA A 23 -14.76 5.09 2.81
CA ALA A 23 -15.54 4.30 1.85
C ALA A 23 -15.09 2.84 1.81
N VAL A 24 -13.77 2.58 1.83
CA VAL A 24 -13.23 1.22 1.90
C VAL A 24 -13.68 0.51 3.19
N ALA A 25 -13.64 1.19 4.33
CA ALA A 25 -14.08 0.62 5.62
C ALA A 25 -15.59 0.31 5.63
N ILE A 26 -16.43 1.20 5.08
CA ILE A 26 -17.87 0.95 4.94
C ILE A 26 -18.13 -0.24 4.02
N LEU A 27 -17.47 -0.29 2.86
CA LEU A 27 -17.60 -1.43 1.92
C LEU A 27 -17.18 -2.75 2.55
N LEU A 28 -16.09 -2.75 3.33
CA LEU A 28 -15.64 -3.92 4.06
C LEU A 28 -16.70 -4.40 5.06
N LEU A 29 -17.23 -3.50 5.89
CA LEU A 29 -18.25 -3.83 6.89
C LEU A 29 -19.51 -4.39 6.23
N LEU A 30 -19.96 -3.78 5.12
CA LEU A 30 -21.11 -4.28 4.36
C LEU A 30 -20.85 -5.68 3.80
N LEU A 31 -19.68 -5.89 3.19
CA LEU A 31 -19.34 -7.18 2.57
C LEU A 31 -19.25 -8.29 3.62
N ILE A 32 -18.54 -8.06 4.73
CA ILE A 32 -18.43 -9.02 5.84
C ILE A 32 -19.81 -9.29 6.45
N SER A 33 -20.66 -8.27 6.61
CA SER A 33 -22.02 -8.45 7.15
C SER A 33 -22.89 -9.33 6.24
N VAL A 34 -22.82 -9.14 4.92
CA VAL A 34 -23.54 -9.98 3.95
C VAL A 34 -23.03 -11.41 3.97
N ILE A 35 -21.69 -11.60 4.00
CA ILE A 35 -21.07 -12.93 4.10
C ILE A 35 -21.53 -13.64 5.38
N ALA A 36 -21.44 -12.97 6.52
CA ALA A 36 -21.83 -13.52 7.81
C ALA A 36 -23.32 -13.89 7.83
N PHE A 37 -24.19 -13.02 7.31
CA PHE A 37 -25.63 -13.28 7.20
C PHE A 37 -25.92 -14.56 6.40
N ILE A 38 -25.29 -14.74 5.24
CA ILE A 38 -25.45 -15.94 4.40
C ILE A 38 -24.97 -17.19 5.15
N HIS A 39 -23.81 -17.11 5.83
CA HIS A 39 -23.28 -18.26 6.57
C HIS A 39 -24.16 -18.63 7.78
N PHE A 40 -24.73 -17.65 8.47
CA PHE A 40 -25.69 -17.91 9.53
C PHE A 40 -26.98 -18.54 9.01
N LEU A 41 -27.47 -18.14 7.82
CA LEU A 41 -28.61 -18.78 7.17
C LEU A 41 -28.34 -20.27 6.88
N LEU A 42 -27.10 -20.60 6.52
CA LEU A 42 -26.62 -21.98 6.33
C LEU A 42 -26.32 -22.71 7.65
N LYS A 43 -26.61 -22.09 8.80
CA LYS A 43 -26.36 -22.63 10.16
C LYS A 43 -24.88 -22.93 10.44
N HIS A 44 -23.96 -22.23 9.78
CA HIS A 44 -22.53 -22.31 10.11
C HIS A 44 -22.25 -21.65 11.46
N ARG A 45 -21.26 -22.18 12.19
CA ARG A 45 -20.79 -21.60 13.46
C ARG A 45 -19.93 -20.37 13.18
N LEU A 46 -19.87 -19.44 14.14
CA LEU A 46 -19.06 -18.22 14.02
C LEU A 46 -17.59 -18.50 13.67
N ALA A 47 -16.99 -19.56 14.23
CA ALA A 47 -15.62 -19.96 13.93
C ALA A 47 -15.38 -20.28 12.45
N VAL A 48 -16.35 -20.91 11.79
CA VAL A 48 -16.28 -21.22 10.34
C VAL A 48 -16.35 -19.94 9.52
N ILE A 49 -17.12 -18.95 9.98
CA ILE A 49 -17.21 -17.64 9.33
C ILE A 49 -15.88 -16.90 9.47
N ASP A 50 -15.28 -16.89 10.66
CA ASP A 50 -14.00 -16.23 10.92
C ASP A 50 -12.87 -16.84 10.08
N GLU A 51 -12.79 -18.18 10.03
CA GLU A 51 -11.84 -18.91 9.19
C GLU A 51 -12.04 -18.58 7.70
N TRP A 52 -13.27 -18.57 7.21
CA TRP A 52 -13.56 -18.22 5.81
C TRP A 52 -13.18 -16.77 5.48
N VAL A 53 -13.49 -15.81 6.37
CA VAL A 53 -13.13 -14.40 6.18
C VAL A 53 -11.62 -14.20 6.27
N PHE A 54 -10.92 -14.95 7.12
CA PHE A 54 -9.46 -14.98 7.15
C PHE A 54 -8.90 -15.51 5.82
N ASP A 55 -9.40 -16.66 5.37
CA ASP A 55 -8.95 -17.33 4.15
C ASP A 55 -9.17 -16.54 2.87
N ARG A 56 -10.23 -15.72 2.84
CA ARG A 56 -10.60 -14.84 1.71
C ARG A 56 -10.22 -13.38 1.94
N GLY A 57 -9.44 -13.10 2.98
CA GLY A 57 -9.23 -11.74 3.43
C GLY A 57 -8.54 -10.86 2.38
N TRP A 58 -7.63 -11.39 1.57
CA TRP A 58 -6.97 -10.63 0.51
C TRP A 58 -7.90 -10.29 -0.65
N GLU A 59 -8.76 -11.23 -1.05
CA GLU A 59 -9.77 -11.01 -2.08
C GLU A 59 -10.78 -9.96 -1.62
N ILE A 60 -11.30 -10.09 -0.39
CA ILE A 60 -12.21 -9.12 0.23
C ILE A 60 -11.56 -7.74 0.29
N MET A 61 -10.33 -7.64 0.82
CA MET A 61 -9.59 -6.40 0.94
C MET A 61 -9.37 -5.72 -0.42
N SER A 62 -8.88 -6.49 -1.39
CA SER A 62 -8.55 -6.00 -2.72
C SER A 62 -9.80 -5.52 -3.44
N LEU A 63 -10.92 -6.24 -3.33
CA LEU A 63 -12.21 -5.81 -3.86
C LEU A 63 -12.68 -4.49 -3.23
N CYS A 64 -12.63 -4.37 -1.89
CA CYS A 64 -13.01 -3.14 -1.20
C CYS A 64 -12.12 -1.96 -1.59
N LYS A 65 -10.80 -2.16 -1.71
CA LYS A 65 -9.84 -1.12 -2.14
C LYS A 65 -10.11 -0.65 -3.56
N LEU A 66 -10.36 -1.57 -4.50
CA LEU A 66 -10.67 -1.25 -5.90
C LEU A 66 -12.02 -0.53 -6.04
N LEU A 67 -13.06 -1.01 -5.35
CA LEU A 67 -14.38 -0.38 -5.35
C LEU A 67 -14.34 0.99 -4.68
N GLY A 68 -13.67 1.13 -3.54
CA GLY A 68 -13.48 2.43 -2.87
C GLY A 68 -12.72 3.41 -3.76
N ALA A 69 -11.71 2.94 -4.51
CA ALA A 69 -10.96 3.78 -5.42
C ALA A 69 -11.83 4.22 -6.59
N TYR A 70 -12.62 3.31 -7.16
CA TYR A 70 -13.59 3.61 -8.20
C TYR A 70 -14.61 4.67 -7.75
N VAL A 71 -15.19 4.51 -6.57
CA VAL A 71 -16.14 5.47 -5.97
C VAL A 71 -15.48 6.84 -5.83
N LEU A 72 -14.30 6.93 -5.23
CA LEU A 72 -13.61 8.20 -5.05
C LEU A 72 -13.29 8.88 -6.38
N VAL A 73 -12.79 8.14 -7.36
CA VAL A 73 -12.46 8.68 -8.69
C VAL A 73 -13.71 9.25 -9.38
N LYS A 74 -14.86 8.60 -9.23
CA LYS A 74 -16.14 9.12 -9.73
C LYS A 74 -16.56 10.40 -9.01
N PHE A 75 -16.45 10.45 -7.68
CA PHE A 75 -16.83 11.63 -6.88
C PHE A 75 -15.89 12.83 -7.04
N ILE A 76 -14.58 12.60 -7.18
CA ILE A 76 -13.62 13.66 -7.50
C ILE A 76 -13.97 14.31 -8.84
N ASN A 77 -14.82 13.64 -9.64
CA ASN A 77 -15.38 14.09 -10.91
C ASN A 77 -14.25 14.63 -11.76
N LEU A 78 -13.50 13.69 -12.34
CA LEU A 78 -12.34 13.94 -13.18
C LEU A 78 -12.68 14.99 -14.24
N GLY A 79 -12.54 16.27 -13.89
CA GLY A 79 -12.47 17.41 -14.78
C GLY A 79 -11.16 17.39 -15.55
N MET A 80 -10.73 16.20 -15.94
CA MET A 80 -9.76 16.04 -16.99
C MET A 80 -10.57 16.18 -18.27
N ASN A 81 -10.27 17.18 -19.08
CA ASN A 81 -10.84 17.35 -20.42
C ASN A 81 -10.36 16.26 -21.41
N THR A 82 -9.95 15.09 -20.90
CA THR A 82 -9.37 13.98 -21.65
C THR A 82 -10.36 12.85 -21.69
N ARG A 83 -10.56 12.25 -22.86
CA ARG A 83 -11.52 11.16 -23.08
C ARG A 83 -11.27 9.93 -22.18
N ASN A 84 -10.02 9.70 -21.73
CA ASN A 84 -9.61 8.55 -20.93
C ASN A 84 -8.69 8.94 -19.75
N PRO A 85 -9.23 9.55 -18.69
CA PRO A 85 -8.45 10.07 -17.56
C PRO A 85 -7.59 9.01 -16.84
N LEU A 86 -8.12 7.79 -16.68
CA LEU A 86 -7.40 6.69 -16.02
C LEU A 86 -6.15 6.27 -16.82
N ARG A 87 -6.30 6.17 -18.14
CA ARG A 87 -5.19 5.86 -19.06
C ARG A 87 -4.12 6.93 -18.95
N ASP A 88 -4.51 8.20 -18.95
CA ASP A 88 -3.59 9.34 -18.88
C ASP A 88 -2.76 9.35 -17.61
N VAL A 89 -3.34 8.98 -16.47
CA VAL A 89 -2.60 8.86 -15.19
C VAL A 89 -1.52 7.78 -15.28
N ILE A 90 -1.82 6.65 -15.95
CA ILE A 90 -0.90 5.53 -16.10
C ILE A 90 0.19 5.82 -17.13
N THR A 91 -0.19 6.27 -18.33
CA THR A 91 0.72 6.41 -19.47
C THR A 91 1.66 7.59 -19.32
N LYS A 92 1.20 8.73 -18.79
CA LYS A 92 2.03 9.94 -18.64
C LYS A 92 3.08 9.83 -17.52
N GLY A 93 3.05 8.76 -16.72
CA GLY A 93 3.96 8.55 -15.59
C GLY A 93 4.89 7.34 -15.72
N TRP A 94 4.79 6.57 -16.82
CA TRP A 94 5.53 5.34 -17.00
C TRP A 94 6.91 5.59 -17.64
N TYR A 95 7.97 5.29 -16.90
CA TYR A 95 9.35 5.33 -17.39
C TYR A 95 10.06 4.03 -17.04
N PHE A 96 11.04 3.61 -17.83
CA PHE A 96 11.80 2.41 -17.46
C PHE A 96 12.50 2.61 -16.10
N PRO A 97 12.46 1.62 -15.17
CA PRO A 97 13.08 1.74 -13.87
C PRO A 97 14.58 2.04 -14.01
N ARG A 98 15.06 3.04 -13.28
CA ARG A 98 16.47 3.38 -13.33
C ARG A 98 17.30 2.40 -12.50
N ARG A 99 18.60 2.30 -12.80
CA ARG A 99 19.55 1.42 -12.10
C ARG A 99 19.58 1.69 -10.59
N GLU A 100 19.36 2.94 -10.19
CA GLU A 100 19.29 3.36 -8.79
C GLU A 100 18.20 2.62 -8.00
N ILE A 101 17.05 2.33 -8.61
CA ILE A 101 15.98 1.57 -7.95
C ILE A 101 16.36 0.10 -7.79
N LEU A 102 17.02 -0.48 -8.79
CA LEU A 102 17.52 -1.85 -8.69
C LEU A 102 18.53 -2.01 -7.55
N VAL A 103 19.42 -1.02 -7.37
CA VAL A 103 20.37 -0.99 -6.24
C VAL A 103 19.63 -0.97 -4.91
N ILE A 104 18.57 -0.18 -4.78
CA ILE A 104 17.75 -0.11 -3.55
C ILE A 104 17.03 -1.44 -3.31
N ILE A 105 16.45 -2.05 -4.34
CA ILE A 105 15.78 -3.35 -4.23
C ILE A 105 16.76 -4.41 -3.73
N LEU A 106 17.94 -4.50 -4.35
CA LEU A 106 18.98 -5.45 -3.94
C LEU A 106 19.46 -5.18 -2.51
N PHE A 107 19.71 -3.91 -2.17
CA PHE A 107 20.08 -3.50 -0.82
C PHE A 107 19.04 -3.94 0.20
N LEU A 108 17.77 -3.61 -0.02
CA LEU A 108 16.69 -3.96 0.90
C LEU A 108 16.51 -5.47 1.03
N PHE A 109 16.64 -6.23 -0.06
CA PHE A 109 16.59 -7.70 -0.01
C PHE A 109 17.72 -8.30 0.81
N ILE A 110 18.96 -7.88 0.54
CA ILE A 110 20.14 -8.36 1.26
C ILE A 110 19.94 -8.13 2.75
N PHE A 111 19.59 -6.90 3.14
CA PHE A 111 19.37 -6.57 4.55
C PHE A 111 18.18 -7.31 5.16
N ALA A 112 17.07 -7.48 4.44
CA ALA A 112 15.94 -8.27 4.93
C ALA A 112 16.32 -9.72 5.20
N ILE A 113 17.14 -10.34 4.34
CA ILE A 113 17.65 -11.71 4.53
C ILE A 113 18.60 -11.77 5.73
N PHE A 114 19.56 -10.85 5.84
CA PHE A 114 20.54 -10.85 6.93
C PHE A 114 19.92 -10.55 8.30
N LEU A 115 19.03 -9.55 8.38
CA LEU A 115 18.37 -9.15 9.62
C LEU A 115 17.25 -10.10 10.02
N GLY A 116 16.47 -10.59 9.05
CA GLY A 116 15.31 -11.44 9.31
C GLY A 116 15.64 -12.92 9.47
N ARG A 117 16.81 -13.37 8.98
CA ARG A 117 17.28 -14.77 9.07
C ARG A 117 16.18 -15.76 8.62
N PRO A 118 15.85 -15.81 7.32
CA PRO A 118 14.75 -16.63 6.84
C PRO A 118 14.97 -18.10 7.19
N THR A 119 13.93 -18.72 7.72
CA THR A 119 13.85 -20.14 8.02
C THR A 119 12.71 -20.75 7.23
N SER A 120 12.86 -22.00 6.80
CA SER A 120 11.77 -22.69 6.10
C SER A 120 10.58 -22.82 7.04
N SER A 121 9.38 -22.45 6.58
CA SER A 121 8.18 -22.71 7.36
C SER A 121 7.94 -24.23 7.38
N LEU A 122 7.87 -24.82 8.58
CA LEU A 122 7.54 -26.24 8.76
C LEU A 122 6.02 -26.51 8.64
N GLN A 123 5.25 -25.52 8.19
CA GLN A 123 3.79 -25.65 8.05
C GLN A 123 3.44 -26.49 6.82
N ILE A 124 2.47 -27.39 7.01
CA ILE A 124 2.16 -28.54 6.15
C ILE A 124 1.49 -28.14 4.81
N SER A 125 1.12 -26.86 4.62
CA SER A 125 0.41 -26.39 3.42
C SER A 125 1.05 -25.15 2.83
N VAL A 126 2.23 -25.30 2.22
CA VAL A 126 2.74 -24.30 1.28
C VAL A 126 1.82 -24.31 0.05
N ASP A 127 0.83 -23.43 0.06
CA ASP A 127 -0.09 -23.23 -1.07
C ASP A 127 0.41 -22.09 -1.95
N PHE A 128 1.01 -22.46 -3.10
CA PHE A 128 1.50 -21.52 -4.10
C PHE A 128 0.41 -20.53 -4.55
N PHE A 129 -0.85 -20.97 -4.64
CA PHE A 129 -1.94 -20.10 -5.04
C PHE A 129 -2.20 -19.03 -3.98
N LYS A 130 -2.18 -19.38 -2.70
CA LYS A 130 -2.27 -18.41 -1.60
C LYS A 130 -1.09 -17.45 -1.60
N THR A 131 0.14 -17.92 -1.83
CA THR A 131 1.29 -17.00 -1.96
C THR A 131 1.10 -16.00 -3.12
N LEU A 132 0.55 -16.44 -4.26
CA LEU A 132 0.23 -15.55 -5.38
C LEU A 132 -0.88 -14.55 -5.03
N VAL A 133 -1.94 -15.00 -4.34
CA VAL A 133 -3.03 -14.13 -3.86
C VAL A 133 -2.49 -13.09 -2.88
N SER A 134 -1.59 -13.48 -1.98
CA SER A 134 -0.88 -12.57 -1.08
C SER A 134 -0.07 -11.53 -1.87
N PHE A 135 0.73 -11.96 -2.84
CA PHE A 135 1.51 -11.06 -3.69
C PHE A 135 0.63 -10.02 -4.38
N LEU A 136 -0.48 -10.46 -5.00
CA LEU A 136 -1.43 -9.58 -5.68
C LEU A 136 -2.17 -8.68 -4.70
N GLY A 137 -2.55 -9.21 -3.53
CA GLY A 137 -3.21 -8.46 -2.47
C GLY A 137 -2.35 -7.32 -1.94
N ILE A 138 -1.08 -7.59 -1.64
CA ILE A 138 -0.11 -6.58 -1.23
C ILE A 138 0.09 -5.54 -2.34
N PHE A 139 0.22 -5.99 -3.59
CA PHE A 139 0.34 -5.09 -4.73
C PHE A 139 -0.87 -4.14 -4.80
N ILE A 140 -2.11 -4.67 -4.77
CA ILE A 140 -3.33 -3.88 -4.84
C ILE A 140 -3.44 -2.94 -3.63
N LEU A 141 -3.11 -3.41 -2.43
CA LEU A 141 -3.16 -2.64 -1.19
C LEU A 141 -2.36 -1.34 -1.31
N TYR A 142 -1.11 -1.41 -1.78
CA TYR A 142 -0.28 -0.22 -1.95
C TYR A 142 -0.55 0.54 -3.25
N ALA A 143 -0.73 -0.17 -4.37
CA ALA A 143 -0.89 0.46 -5.68
C ALA A 143 -2.16 1.29 -5.77
N THR A 144 -3.26 0.87 -5.13
CA THR A 144 -4.52 1.65 -5.12
C THR A 144 -4.38 2.96 -4.33
N ASP A 145 -3.69 2.94 -3.20
CA ASP A 145 -3.39 4.15 -2.42
C ASP A 145 -2.47 5.11 -3.19
N LEU A 146 -1.39 4.60 -3.79
CA LEU A 146 -0.57 5.39 -4.71
C LEU A 146 -1.42 5.95 -5.85
N PHE A 147 -2.36 5.14 -6.36
CA PHE A 147 -3.31 5.51 -7.40
C PHE A 147 -4.10 6.77 -7.06
N ILE A 148 -4.76 6.72 -5.91
CA ILE A 148 -5.56 7.83 -5.39
C ILE A 148 -4.71 9.08 -5.16
N ILE A 149 -3.54 8.94 -4.57
CA ILE A 149 -2.66 10.09 -4.27
C ILE A 149 -2.27 10.83 -5.55
N ARG A 150 -2.01 10.12 -6.65
CA ARG A 150 -1.68 10.78 -7.92
C ARG A 150 -2.89 11.44 -8.56
N ALA A 151 -4.06 10.82 -8.49
CA ALA A 151 -5.30 11.41 -8.96
C ALA A 151 -5.56 12.73 -8.22
N LEU A 152 -5.34 12.74 -6.91
CA LEU A 152 -5.40 13.94 -6.07
C LEU A 152 -4.33 14.98 -6.45
N ASP A 153 -3.11 14.55 -6.76
CA ASP A 153 -2.03 15.44 -7.22
C ASP A 153 -2.27 16.09 -8.56
N TYR A 154 -3.05 15.44 -9.42
CA TYR A 154 -3.47 16.01 -10.69
C TYR A 154 -4.50 17.13 -10.46
N ARG A 155 -5.45 16.93 -9.55
CA ARG A 155 -6.54 17.88 -9.30
C ARG A 155 -6.17 19.01 -8.32
N PHE A 156 -5.38 18.72 -7.30
CA PHE A 156 -5.02 19.62 -6.21
C PHE A 156 -3.49 19.65 -6.04
N PRO A 157 -2.74 20.27 -6.96
CA PRO A 157 -1.28 20.25 -6.90
C PRO A 157 -0.75 20.90 -5.61
N LEU A 158 0.16 20.20 -4.93
CA LEU A 158 0.77 20.68 -3.69
C LEU A 158 2.06 21.47 -3.94
N ASN A 159 2.30 22.47 -3.07
CA ASN A 159 3.58 23.16 -2.94
C ASN A 159 4.62 22.29 -2.21
N LYS A 160 5.91 22.70 -2.24
CA LYS A 160 7.04 21.92 -1.69
C LYS A 160 6.89 21.61 -0.19
N TYR A 161 6.39 22.55 0.60
CA TYR A 161 6.20 22.38 2.04
C TYR A 161 5.07 21.38 2.34
N SER A 162 3.92 21.53 1.67
CA SER A 162 2.77 20.63 1.84
C SER A 162 3.09 19.19 1.44
N ARG A 163 3.95 19.00 0.42
CA ARG A 163 4.44 17.66 0.03
C ARG A 163 5.24 16.99 1.15
N ARG A 164 6.13 17.74 1.82
CA ARG A 164 6.88 17.22 2.98
C ARG A 164 5.96 16.79 4.12
N ILE A 165 4.93 17.57 4.43
CA ILE A 165 3.93 17.19 5.44
C ILE A 165 3.20 15.91 5.01
N ARG A 166 2.79 15.84 3.74
CA ARG A 166 2.11 14.66 3.19
C ARG A 166 2.93 13.37 3.31
N LEU A 167 4.26 13.44 3.09
CA LEU A 167 5.15 12.28 3.22
C LEU A 167 5.09 11.60 4.59
N VAL A 168 4.70 12.33 5.64
CA VAL A 168 4.52 11.78 6.99
C VAL A 168 3.05 11.50 7.28
N LEU A 169 2.17 12.45 6.94
CA LEU A 169 0.74 12.34 7.25
C LEU A 169 0.08 11.15 6.57
N PHE A 170 0.35 10.91 5.28
CA PHE A 170 -0.37 9.89 4.51
C PHE A 170 0.03 8.46 4.92
N PRO A 171 1.30 8.13 5.19
CA PRO A 171 1.65 6.85 5.80
C PRO A 171 1.03 6.59 7.16
N LEU A 172 0.91 7.63 8.00
CA LEU A 172 0.22 7.48 9.29
C LEU A 172 -1.28 7.21 9.11
N CYS A 173 -1.94 7.94 8.20
CA CYS A 173 -3.33 7.66 7.84
C CYS A 173 -3.49 6.24 7.30
N PHE A 174 -2.66 5.85 6.33
CA PHE A 174 -2.66 4.52 5.74
C PHE A 174 -2.51 3.43 6.82
N PHE A 175 -1.54 3.57 7.73
CA PHE A 175 -1.35 2.64 8.84
C PHE A 175 -2.56 2.58 9.78
N ALA A 176 -3.10 3.73 10.19
CA ALA A 176 -4.28 3.77 11.05
C ALA A 176 -5.48 3.04 10.41
N PHE A 177 -5.70 3.21 9.10
CA PHE A 177 -6.75 2.50 8.38
C PHE A 177 -6.48 1.01 8.20
N THR A 178 -5.22 0.61 8.01
CA THR A 178 -4.90 -0.83 7.98
C THR A 178 -5.29 -1.52 9.30
N LYS A 179 -5.21 -0.83 10.45
CA LYS A 179 -5.63 -1.38 11.75
C LYS A 179 -7.15 -1.58 11.90
N ILE A 180 -7.97 -0.93 11.07
CA ILE A 180 -9.44 -1.13 11.09
C ILE A 180 -9.81 -2.53 10.58
N PHE A 181 -8.94 -3.15 9.78
CA PHE A 181 -9.16 -4.51 9.31
C PHE A 181 -8.86 -5.49 10.44
N GLN A 182 -9.93 -6.03 11.05
CA GLN A 182 -9.89 -6.86 12.25
C GLN A 182 -9.00 -8.12 12.14
N ASN A 183 -8.72 -8.57 10.92
CA ASN A 183 -7.92 -9.77 10.66
C ASN A 183 -6.43 -9.48 10.42
N ALA A 184 -6.03 -8.20 10.40
CA ALA A 184 -4.66 -7.81 10.12
C ALA A 184 -3.81 -7.81 11.40
N LYS A 185 -3.74 -9.00 12.04
CA LYS A 185 -3.00 -9.26 13.29
C LYS A 185 -1.49 -9.01 13.12
N PHE A 186 -0.99 -9.06 11.90
CA PHE A 186 0.43 -8.95 11.56
C PHE A 186 0.83 -7.56 11.03
N ILE A 187 -0.01 -6.54 11.21
CA ILE A 187 0.37 -5.17 10.85
C ILE A 187 1.49 -4.67 11.78
N ASN A 188 2.70 -4.68 11.23
CA ASN A 188 3.92 -4.12 11.82
C ASN A 188 4.23 -2.74 11.20
N TYR A 189 5.16 -2.01 11.83
CA TYR A 189 5.72 -0.74 11.34
C TYR A 189 6.27 -0.83 9.90
N PHE A 190 6.60 -2.04 9.42
CA PHE A 190 6.93 -2.34 8.02
C PHE A 190 6.02 -1.60 7.01
N ILE A 191 4.71 -1.54 7.28
CA ILE A 191 3.74 -0.87 6.40
C ILE A 191 4.03 0.64 6.27
N ILE A 192 4.33 1.31 7.39
CA ILE A 192 4.62 2.75 7.42
C ILE A 192 5.88 3.02 6.59
N TYR A 193 6.94 2.24 6.81
CA TYR A 193 8.23 2.47 6.15
C TYR A 193 8.15 2.24 4.65
N ASN A 194 7.51 1.16 4.22
CA ASN A 194 7.31 0.89 2.80
C ASN A 194 6.51 1.99 2.14
N PHE A 195 5.39 2.40 2.75
CA PHE A 195 4.56 3.43 2.14
C PHE A 195 5.26 4.79 2.10
N LEU A 196 6.02 5.14 3.14
CA LEU A 196 6.84 6.34 3.15
C LEU A 196 7.88 6.31 2.02
N LEU A 197 8.61 5.20 1.85
CA LEU A 197 9.59 5.05 0.77
C LEU A 197 8.95 5.12 -0.62
N LEU A 198 7.76 4.51 -0.79
CA LEU A 198 6.99 4.58 -2.03
C LEU A 198 6.56 6.01 -2.35
N LEU A 199 6.03 6.76 -1.38
CA LEU A 199 5.64 8.15 -1.58
C LEU A 199 6.84 9.04 -1.87
N TYR A 200 7.97 8.79 -1.21
CA TYR A 200 9.20 9.50 -1.50
C TYR A 200 9.67 9.26 -2.95
N LEU A 201 9.55 8.02 -3.45
CA LEU A 201 9.85 7.69 -4.84
C LEU A 201 8.88 8.33 -5.83
N VAL A 202 7.58 8.44 -5.50
CA VAL A 202 6.60 9.17 -6.34
C VAL A 202 7.02 10.62 -6.53
N GLU A 203 7.56 11.25 -5.49
CA GLU A 203 7.97 12.66 -5.51
C GLU A 203 9.37 12.89 -6.08
N TRP A 204 10.13 11.82 -6.33
CA TRP A 204 11.54 11.91 -6.72
C TRP A 204 11.73 12.60 -8.08
N LYS A 205 12.73 13.51 -8.13
CA LYS A 205 13.14 14.32 -9.30
C LYS A 205 11.99 15.10 -9.97
N GLN A 206 10.89 15.34 -9.28
CA GLN A 206 9.69 16.02 -9.80
C GLN A 206 9.07 15.37 -11.05
N ARG A 207 9.58 14.21 -11.51
CA ARG A 207 9.10 13.52 -12.71
C ARG A 207 7.76 12.81 -12.48
N LYS A 208 7.22 12.87 -11.25
CA LYS A 208 5.92 12.31 -10.82
C LYS A 208 5.66 10.94 -11.45
N SER A 209 6.70 10.11 -11.46
CA SER A 209 6.71 8.82 -12.14
C SER A 209 6.18 7.75 -11.21
N TRP A 210 5.34 6.88 -11.74
CA TRP A 210 4.78 5.75 -11.01
C TRP A 210 5.52 4.45 -11.23
N SER A 211 6.34 4.36 -12.27
CA SER A 211 7.09 3.13 -12.52
C SER A 211 8.14 2.85 -11.44
N LEU A 212 8.68 3.90 -10.81
CA LEU A 212 9.68 3.77 -9.74
C LEU A 212 9.11 3.11 -8.46
N PRO A 213 8.01 3.61 -7.87
CA PRO A 213 7.38 2.93 -6.73
C PRO A 213 6.79 1.57 -7.14
N VAL A 214 6.28 1.40 -8.37
CA VAL A 214 5.81 0.08 -8.85
C VAL A 214 6.96 -0.92 -8.95
N ALA A 215 8.14 -0.50 -9.43
CA ALA A 215 9.32 -1.35 -9.47
C ALA A 215 9.77 -1.77 -8.07
N LEU A 216 9.72 -0.87 -7.08
CA LEU A 216 9.99 -1.21 -5.68
C LEU A 216 8.91 -2.15 -5.09
N LEU A 217 7.64 -1.93 -5.44
CA LEU A 217 6.54 -2.80 -5.01
C LEU A 217 6.72 -4.22 -5.51
N VAL A 218 6.84 -4.40 -6.82
CA VAL A 218 6.98 -5.71 -7.47
C VAL A 218 8.33 -6.34 -7.15
N GLY A 219 9.37 -5.52 -7.06
CA GLY A 219 10.74 -5.97 -6.88
C GLY A 219 11.13 -6.27 -5.45
N PHE A 220 10.47 -5.70 -4.42
CA PHE A 220 10.85 -5.92 -3.03
C PHE A 220 9.66 -6.15 -2.09
N ILE A 221 8.69 -5.23 -2.06
CA ILE A 221 7.63 -5.21 -1.04
C ILE A 221 6.69 -6.43 -1.18
N CYS A 222 6.22 -6.71 -2.40
CA CYS A 222 5.34 -7.86 -2.64
C CYS A 222 6.11 -9.18 -2.47
N PRO A 223 7.34 -9.35 -2.99
CA PRO A 223 8.13 -10.54 -2.73
C PRO A 223 8.40 -10.82 -1.25
N ILE A 224 8.85 -9.82 -0.49
CA ILE A 224 9.17 -10.03 0.93
C ILE A 224 7.91 -10.30 1.76
N GLY A 225 6.79 -9.66 1.41
CA GLY A 225 5.51 -9.93 2.06
C GLY A 225 5.01 -11.34 1.80
N ALA A 226 4.92 -11.73 0.52
CA ALA A 226 4.34 -13.01 0.14
C ALA A 226 5.25 -14.21 0.43
N PHE A 227 6.55 -14.10 0.15
CA PHE A 227 7.47 -15.24 0.25
C PHE A 227 8.18 -15.35 1.59
N PHE A 228 8.41 -14.22 2.29
CA PHE A 228 9.19 -14.18 3.54
C PHE A 228 8.34 -13.91 4.79
N GLY A 229 7.01 -13.98 4.67
CA GLY A 229 6.10 -13.93 5.82
C GLY A 229 5.94 -12.55 6.44
N LEU A 230 6.20 -11.48 5.68
CA LEU A 230 5.89 -10.10 6.06
C LEU A 230 4.54 -9.63 5.49
N ASP A 231 3.64 -10.57 5.21
CA ASP A 231 2.29 -10.28 4.75
C ASP A 231 1.52 -9.53 5.87
N PRO A 232 0.98 -8.33 5.59
CA PRO A 232 0.27 -7.54 6.60
C PRO A 232 -1.05 -8.15 7.08
N LEU A 233 -1.64 -9.07 6.30
CA LEU A 233 -2.91 -9.72 6.59
C LEU A 233 -2.70 -11.14 7.13
N TRP A 234 -1.96 -11.97 6.40
CA TRP A 234 -1.74 -13.39 6.74
C TRP A 234 -0.45 -13.68 7.49
N GLY A 235 0.45 -12.70 7.63
CA GLY A 235 1.75 -12.92 8.28
C GLY A 235 2.57 -13.99 7.56
N SER A 236 3.01 -15.02 8.31
CA SER A 236 3.81 -16.11 7.75
C SER A 236 3.00 -17.35 7.35
N GLU A 237 1.68 -17.40 7.57
CA GLU A 237 0.87 -18.62 7.44
C GLU A 237 0.92 -19.26 6.04
N PHE A 238 0.96 -18.45 4.97
CA PHE A 238 0.99 -18.93 3.58
C PHE A 238 2.31 -18.59 2.86
N SER A 239 3.38 -18.37 3.63
CA SER A 239 4.70 -18.00 3.10
C SER A 239 5.66 -19.19 3.06
N PHE A 240 6.55 -19.19 2.07
CA PHE A 240 7.60 -20.22 1.93
C PHE A 240 8.63 -20.13 3.06
N TRP A 241 9.03 -18.92 3.41
CA TRP A 241 9.99 -18.64 4.45
C TRP A 241 9.36 -17.76 5.52
N ARG A 242 9.71 -18.03 6.78
CA ARG A 242 9.40 -17.17 7.90
C ARG A 242 10.69 -16.53 8.41
N LEU A 243 10.67 -15.23 8.66
CA LEU A 243 11.78 -14.56 9.33
C LEU A 243 11.85 -15.06 10.79
N ALA A 244 12.99 -15.61 11.18
CA ALA A 244 13.20 -16.10 12.54
C ALA A 244 13.34 -14.95 13.55
N SER A 245 13.88 -13.82 13.11
CA SER A 245 13.98 -12.59 13.88
C SER A 245 13.00 -11.55 13.37
N GLU A 246 12.22 -10.97 14.27
CA GLU A 246 11.40 -9.82 13.95
C GLU A 246 12.31 -8.62 13.65
N ILE A 247 12.10 -7.98 12.50
CA ILE A 247 12.79 -6.75 12.16
C ILE A 247 12.14 -5.63 12.97
N GLY A 248 12.90 -5.02 13.87
CA GLY A 248 12.44 -3.94 14.71
C GLY A 248 12.25 -2.62 13.94
N TRP A 249 11.62 -1.66 14.62
CA TRP A 249 11.38 -0.33 14.05
C TRP A 249 12.68 0.45 13.80
N GLN A 250 13.73 0.18 14.59
CA GLN A 250 15.04 0.84 14.46
C GLN A 250 15.72 0.44 13.16
N GLU A 251 15.69 -0.85 12.84
CA GLU A 251 16.23 -1.43 11.62
C GLU A 251 15.48 -0.90 10.41
N TYR A 252 14.15 -0.91 10.43
CA TYR A 252 13.37 -0.35 9.35
C TYR A 252 13.60 1.15 9.16
N PHE A 253 13.74 1.92 10.24
CA PHE A 253 14.07 3.34 10.17
C PHE A 253 15.45 3.55 9.54
N ALA A 254 16.46 2.77 9.93
CA ALA A 254 17.80 2.84 9.36
C ALA A 254 17.78 2.50 7.86
N LEU A 255 17.11 1.42 7.45
CA LEU A 255 16.97 1.02 6.05
C LEU A 255 16.26 2.10 5.22
N CYS A 256 15.20 2.70 5.77
CA CYS A 256 14.47 3.77 5.12
C CYS A 256 15.34 5.03 4.98
N ALA A 257 16.02 5.45 6.05
CA ALA A 257 16.91 6.61 6.05
C ALA A 257 18.07 6.44 5.06
N VAL A 258 18.71 5.26 5.01
CA VAL A 258 19.78 4.96 4.04
C VAL A 258 19.25 4.97 2.62
N SER A 259 18.09 4.37 2.36
CA SER A 259 17.47 4.35 1.03
C SER A 259 17.11 5.76 0.54
N MET A 260 16.49 6.57 1.39
CA MET A 260 16.16 7.97 1.08
C MET A 260 17.43 8.81 0.91
N GLY A 261 18.44 8.61 1.75
CA GLY A 261 19.73 9.28 1.67
C GLY A 261 20.47 8.98 0.37
N TYR A 262 20.49 7.71 -0.06
CA TYR A 262 21.06 7.29 -1.34
C TYR A 262 20.36 7.95 -2.53
N ILE A 263 19.02 7.93 -2.54
CA ILE A 263 18.21 8.62 -3.57
C ILE A 263 18.53 10.12 -3.58
N TYR A 264 18.57 10.75 -2.40
CA TYR A 264 18.86 12.17 -2.26
C TYR A 264 20.26 12.51 -2.79
N TYR A 265 21.27 11.71 -2.47
CA TYR A 265 22.63 11.87 -2.98
C TYR A 265 22.67 11.81 -4.51
N LYS A 266 22.01 10.82 -5.13
CA LYS A 266 21.87 10.69 -6.59
C LYS A 266 20.97 11.75 -7.25
N THR A 267 20.40 12.66 -6.46
CA THR A 267 19.60 13.78 -6.96
C THR A 267 20.41 15.06 -7.14
N LYS A 268 21.55 15.19 -6.45
CA LYS A 268 22.43 16.35 -6.66
C LYS A 268 22.97 16.31 -8.09
N PRO A 269 22.86 17.40 -8.87
CA PRO A 269 23.58 17.50 -10.12
C PRO A 269 25.08 17.45 -9.80
N GLU A 270 25.82 16.64 -10.58
CA GLU A 270 27.27 16.78 -10.68
C GLU A 270 27.64 18.15 -11.25
#